data_AF-A0A1D8AT78-F1
#
_entry.id   AF-A0A1D8AT78-F1
#
_cell.length_a   1.000
_cell.length_b   1.000
_cell.length_c   1.000
_cell.angle_alpha   90.00
_cell.angle_beta   90.00
_cell.angle_gamma   90.00
#
_symmetry.space_group_name_H-M   'P 1'
#
loop_
_entity.id
_entity.type
_entity.pdbx_description
1 polymer ?
#
loop_
_entity_poly.entity_id
_entity_poly.type
_entity_poly.pdbx_seq_one_letter_code
_entity_poly.pdbx_strand_id
1 'polypeptide(L)'
;MKVSFTAKEYRQLLELVHLGMWTVTGYQGEETAAAKRYYALDQRLLAMATDLGCADLVEEIEDGSLQPAPKLSEDERVRELQSEFQNDVFWHELVARLADRDFAGDSAKRTMDTPGVEAPPSRDDQLKKIEDRYWAEFEKNDLAHVVVLRGGRG
;
A
#
# COMPACT_ATOMS: atom_id res chain seq x y z
N MET A 1 -1.41 27.43 -19.62
CA MET A 1 -2.38 27.50 -18.50
C MET A 1 -1.65 28.00 -17.28
N LYS A 2 -2.18 28.98 -16.54
CA LYS A 2 -1.61 29.42 -15.25
C LYS A 2 -2.58 28.97 -14.15
N VAL A 3 -2.10 28.12 -13.25
CA VAL A 3 -2.80 27.69 -12.04
C VAL A 3 -2.10 28.39 -10.87
N SER A 4 -2.87 28.97 -9.96
CA SER A 4 -2.37 29.63 -8.76
C SER A 4 -2.81 28.83 -7.53
N PHE A 5 -1.90 28.61 -6.58
CA PHE A 5 -2.21 28.00 -5.30
C PHE A 5 -2.05 29.02 -4.18
N THR A 6 -2.90 28.94 -3.17
CA THR A 6 -2.60 29.47 -1.85
C THR A 6 -1.50 28.63 -1.19
N ALA A 7 -0.78 29.17 -0.20
CA ALA A 7 0.21 28.41 0.55
C ALA A 7 -0.37 27.13 1.18
N LYS A 8 -1.64 27.20 1.64
CA LYS A 8 -2.34 26.04 2.20
C LYS A 8 -2.58 24.95 1.15
N GLU A 9 -3.11 25.32 -0.02
CA GLU A 9 -3.34 24.37 -1.11
C GLU A 9 -2.02 23.78 -1.61
N TYR A 10 -0.95 24.58 -1.62
CA TYR A 10 0.36 24.11 -2.04
C TYR A 10 0.98 23.12 -1.06
N ARG A 11 0.86 23.37 0.25
CA ARG A 11 1.23 22.38 1.27
C ARG A 11 0.50 21.06 1.07
N GLN A 12 -0.83 21.09 0.84
CA GLN A 12 -1.62 19.89 0.58
C GLN A 12 -1.16 19.17 -0.70
N LEU A 13 -0.80 19.92 -1.74
CA LEU A 13 -0.23 19.33 -2.95
C LEU A 13 1.11 18.64 -2.66
N LEU A 14 2.02 19.27 -1.92
CA LEU A 14 3.30 18.65 -1.56
C LEU A 14 3.12 17.39 -0.71
N GLU A 15 2.14 17.35 0.20
CA GLU A 15 1.77 16.13 0.94
C GLU A 15 1.31 15.01 -0.01
N LEU A 16 0.44 15.31 -0.97
CA LEU A 16 -0.03 14.33 -1.96
C LEU A 16 1.10 13.84 -2.87
N VAL A 17 2.00 14.74 -3.28
CA VAL A 17 3.17 14.41 -4.10
C VAL A 17 4.11 13.50 -3.32
N HIS A 18 4.38 13.83 -2.06
CA HIS A 18 5.21 13.00 -1.19
C HIS A 18 4.63 11.60 -1.02
N LEU A 19 3.33 11.46 -0.74
CA LEU A 19 2.64 10.16 -0.66
C LEU A 19 2.70 9.39 -2.00
N GLY A 20 2.55 10.08 -3.12
CA GLY A 20 2.65 9.49 -4.45
C GLY A 20 4.06 8.99 -4.78
N MET A 21 5.09 9.79 -4.45
CA MET A 21 6.49 9.40 -4.63
C MET A 21 6.84 8.23 -3.72
N TRP A 22 6.46 8.28 -2.44
CA TRP A 22 6.60 7.16 -1.51
C TRP A 22 5.97 5.87 -2.04
N THR A 23 4.82 5.95 -2.71
CA THR A 23 4.16 4.76 -3.31
C THR A 23 5.04 4.11 -4.39
N VAL A 24 5.78 4.90 -5.18
CA VAL A 24 6.58 4.38 -6.30
C VAL A 24 8.04 4.09 -5.93
N THR A 25 8.54 4.63 -4.82
CA THR A 25 9.92 4.43 -4.36
C THR A 25 10.03 3.55 -3.12
N GLY A 26 9.00 3.50 -2.25
CA GLY A 26 9.11 3.00 -0.88
C GLY A 26 9.60 1.55 -0.72
N TYR A 27 9.25 0.66 -1.65
CA TYR A 27 9.70 -0.74 -1.62
C TYR A 27 10.75 -1.10 -2.67
N GLN A 28 10.76 -0.41 -3.81
CA GLN A 28 11.57 -0.77 -4.98
C GLN A 28 12.76 0.17 -5.21
N GLY A 29 12.84 1.27 -4.45
CA GLY A 29 13.82 2.32 -4.60
C GLY A 29 13.56 3.26 -5.78
N GLU A 30 14.51 4.16 -6.01
CA GLU A 30 14.39 5.28 -6.95
C GLU A 30 14.77 4.91 -8.39
N GLU A 31 15.37 3.73 -8.59
CA GLU A 31 15.88 3.31 -9.90
C GLU A 31 14.82 2.72 -10.84
N THR A 32 13.58 2.57 -10.36
CA THR A 32 12.49 1.98 -11.14
C THR A 32 11.99 2.90 -12.25
N ALA A 33 11.41 2.32 -13.29
CA ALA A 33 10.77 3.08 -14.36
C ALA A 33 9.63 3.98 -13.83
N ALA A 34 8.90 3.53 -12.81
CA ALA A 34 7.86 4.31 -12.17
C ALA A 34 8.43 5.53 -11.41
N ALA A 35 9.47 5.34 -10.59
CA ALA A 35 10.12 6.44 -9.88
C ALA A 35 10.70 7.48 -10.86
N LYS A 36 11.45 7.03 -11.87
CA LYS A 36 12.04 7.89 -12.90
C LYS A 36 11.00 8.67 -13.71
N ARG A 37 9.82 8.09 -13.93
CA ARG A 37 8.72 8.75 -14.65
C ARG A 37 8.24 10.03 -13.96
N TYR A 38 8.27 10.06 -12.63
CA TYR A 38 7.72 11.17 -11.85
C TYR A 38 8.77 12.09 -11.24
N TYR A 39 10.04 11.65 -11.16
CA TYR A 39 11.13 12.40 -10.50
C TYR A 39 11.26 13.86 -10.97
N ALA A 40 11.30 14.11 -12.29
CA ALA A 40 11.46 15.48 -12.79
C ALA A 40 10.25 16.39 -12.46
N LEU A 41 9.06 15.82 -12.32
CA LEU A 41 7.88 16.56 -11.87
C LEU A 41 7.95 16.86 -10.38
N ASP A 42 8.34 15.87 -9.57
CA ASP A 42 8.55 16.01 -8.13
C ASP A 42 9.56 17.12 -7.81
N GLN A 43 10.74 17.09 -8.43
CA GLN A 43 11.77 18.12 -8.27
C GLN A 43 11.27 19.53 -8.61
N ARG A 44 10.48 19.64 -9.69
CA ARG A 44 9.88 20.93 -10.09
C ARG A 44 8.85 21.42 -9.08
N LEU A 45 8.07 20.54 -8.47
CA LEU A 45 7.11 20.90 -7.43
C LEU A 45 7.84 21.31 -6.14
N LEU A 46 8.87 20.58 -5.73
CA LEU A 46 9.68 20.95 -4.57
C LEU A 46 10.35 22.34 -4.77
N ALA A 47 10.87 22.63 -5.96
CA ALA A 47 11.52 23.91 -6.26
C ALA A 47 10.58 25.12 -6.15
N MET A 48 9.27 24.95 -6.42
CA MET A 48 8.29 26.03 -6.30
C MET A 48 7.84 26.30 -4.85
N ALA A 49 8.26 25.47 -3.88
CA ALA A 49 7.82 25.59 -2.49
C ALA A 49 8.21 26.94 -1.87
N THR A 50 9.41 27.44 -2.14
CA THR A 50 9.87 28.74 -1.62
C THR A 50 8.99 29.89 -2.10
N ASP A 51 8.72 29.95 -3.40
CA ASP A 51 7.90 31.01 -4.01
C ASP A 51 6.44 30.99 -3.54
N LEU A 52 5.98 29.83 -3.06
CA LEU A 52 4.59 29.60 -2.62
C LEU A 52 4.45 29.56 -1.09
N GLY A 53 5.47 30.01 -0.35
CA GLY A 53 5.42 30.17 1.10
C GLY A 53 5.51 28.86 1.88
N CYS A 54 6.14 27.83 1.31
CA CYS A 54 6.33 26.49 1.85
C CYS A 54 7.81 26.07 1.91
N ALA A 55 8.73 27.04 1.99
CA ALA A 55 10.18 26.79 1.97
C ALA A 55 10.64 25.83 3.07
N ASP A 56 9.95 25.80 4.21
CA ASP A 56 10.24 24.96 5.37
C ASP A 56 9.80 23.50 5.23
N LEU A 57 9.13 23.15 4.12
CA LEU A 57 8.70 21.79 3.80
C LEU A 57 9.65 21.06 2.84
N VAL A 58 10.70 21.74 2.38
CA VAL A 58 11.65 21.23 1.39
C VAL A 58 13.07 21.55 1.85
N GLU A 59 14.00 20.65 1.59
CA GLU A 59 15.42 20.87 1.81
C GLU A 59 16.24 20.41 0.59
N GLU A 60 17.37 21.04 0.37
CA GLU A 60 18.35 20.65 -0.65
C GLU A 60 19.35 19.67 -0.04
N ILE A 61 19.64 18.58 -0.75
CA ILE A 61 20.63 17.59 -0.33
C ILE A 61 21.97 17.81 -1.03
N GLU A 62 22.99 17.03 -0.66
CA GLU A 62 24.39 17.26 -1.09
C GLU A 62 24.60 17.28 -2.61
N ASP A 63 23.76 16.59 -3.39
CA ASP A 63 23.84 16.53 -4.84
C ASP A 63 23.10 17.69 -5.56
N GLY A 64 22.51 18.61 -4.79
CA GLY A 64 21.74 19.76 -5.28
C GLY A 64 20.31 19.43 -5.69
N SER A 65 19.85 18.19 -5.50
CA SER A 65 18.44 17.83 -5.63
C SER A 65 17.66 18.25 -4.38
N LEU A 66 16.34 18.33 -4.54
CA LEU A 66 15.42 18.69 -3.46
C LEU A 66 14.73 17.46 -2.92
N GLN A 67 14.47 17.44 -1.61
CA GLN A 67 13.64 16.42 -0.98
C GLN A 67 12.64 17.04 0.00
N PRO A 68 11.55 16.33 0.32
CA PRO A 68 10.67 16.67 1.44
C PRO A 68 11.47 16.79 2.74
N ALA A 69 11.48 17.98 3.35
CA ALA A 69 12.12 18.18 4.65
C ALA A 69 11.38 17.35 5.73
N PRO A 70 12.01 17.05 6.88
CA PRO A 70 11.35 16.34 7.98
C PRO A 70 9.99 16.94 8.39
N LYS A 71 9.81 18.26 8.27
CA LYS A 71 8.53 18.92 8.56
C LYS A 71 7.37 18.41 7.68
N LEU A 72 7.67 17.87 6.51
CA LEU A 72 6.71 17.26 5.58
C LEU A 72 6.76 15.74 5.62
N SER A 73 7.94 15.13 5.46
CA SER A 73 8.09 13.67 5.39
C SER A 73 7.81 12.97 6.71
N GLU A 74 8.10 13.62 7.82
CA GLU A 74 8.01 13.07 9.16
C GLU A 74 6.78 13.61 9.93
N ASP A 75 5.91 14.40 9.27
CA ASP A 75 4.63 14.90 9.80
C ASP A 75 3.74 13.73 10.25
N GLU A 76 3.24 13.80 11.49
CA GLU A 76 2.48 12.73 12.13
C GLU A 76 1.32 12.24 11.26
N ARG A 77 0.55 13.15 10.67
CA ARG A 77 -0.59 12.80 9.81
C ARG A 77 -0.14 12.14 8.51
N VAL A 78 0.99 12.55 7.94
CA VAL A 78 1.54 11.90 6.73
C VAL A 78 1.97 10.46 7.05
N ARG A 79 2.64 10.25 8.18
CA ARG A 79 3.04 8.91 8.62
C ARG A 79 1.84 8.03 8.98
N GLU A 80 0.84 8.58 9.65
CA GLU A 80 -0.40 7.87 9.96
C GLU A 80 -1.08 7.39 8.68
N LEU A 81 -1.23 8.26 7.67
CA LEU A 81 -1.80 7.87 6.38
C LEU A 81 -1.01 6.74 5.70
N GLN A 82 0.33 6.80 5.72
CA GLN A 82 1.18 5.72 5.19
C GLN A 82 0.99 4.42 5.97
N SER A 83 0.97 4.50 7.31
CA SER A 83 0.84 3.35 8.20
C SER A 83 -0.53 2.68 8.07
N GLU A 84 -1.61 3.45 8.06
CA GLU A 84 -2.99 2.95 7.86
C GLU A 84 -3.11 2.26 6.51
N PHE A 85 -2.63 2.89 5.44
CA PHE A 85 -2.64 2.28 4.10
C PHE A 85 -1.84 0.98 4.05
N GLN A 86 -0.63 0.95 4.61
CA GLN A 86 0.20 -0.27 4.64
C GLN A 86 -0.47 -1.39 5.45
N ASN A 87 -1.05 -1.07 6.59
CA ASN A 87 -1.77 -2.02 7.44
C ASN A 87 -2.98 -2.61 6.71
N ASP A 88 -3.79 -1.75 6.07
CA ASP A 88 -4.95 -2.20 5.31
C ASP A 88 -4.55 -3.11 4.15
N VAL A 89 -3.55 -2.72 3.36
CA VAL A 89 -3.02 -3.54 2.26
C VAL A 89 -2.51 -4.88 2.78
N PHE A 90 -1.79 -4.89 3.90
CA PHE A 90 -1.27 -6.11 4.51
C PHE A 90 -2.39 -7.10 4.83
N TRP A 91 -3.43 -6.67 5.54
CA TRP A 91 -4.50 -7.57 5.96
C TRP A 91 -5.33 -8.09 4.80
N HIS A 92 -5.69 -7.21 3.86
CA HIS A 92 -6.45 -7.63 2.67
C HIS A 92 -5.68 -8.64 1.83
N GLU A 93 -4.39 -8.40 1.57
CA GLU A 93 -3.57 -9.31 0.78
C GLU A 93 -3.29 -10.63 1.52
N LEU A 94 -3.13 -10.59 2.85
CA LEU A 94 -2.97 -11.81 3.65
C LEU A 94 -4.22 -12.68 3.57
N VAL A 95 -5.40 -12.10 3.79
CA VAL A 95 -6.70 -12.81 3.73
C VAL A 95 -6.92 -13.41 2.33
N ALA A 96 -6.76 -12.60 1.27
CA ALA A 96 -6.98 -13.05 -0.10
C ALA A 96 -6.07 -14.23 -0.47
N ARG A 97 -4.76 -14.14 -0.16
CA ARG A 97 -3.80 -15.21 -0.49
C ARG A 97 -4.04 -16.50 0.29
N LEU A 98 -4.45 -16.40 1.56
CA LEU A 98 -4.81 -17.58 2.36
C LEU A 98 -6.10 -18.22 1.86
N ALA A 99 -7.09 -17.41 1.48
CA ALA A 99 -8.35 -17.90 0.92
C ALA A 99 -8.13 -18.61 -0.42
N ASP A 100 -7.36 -18.03 -1.33
CA ASP A 100 -7.02 -18.66 -2.62
C ASP A 100 -6.27 -19.98 -2.42
N ARG A 101 -5.30 -20.03 -1.51
CA ARG A 101 -4.55 -21.26 -1.16
C ARG A 101 -5.49 -22.37 -0.69
N ASP A 102 -6.36 -22.06 0.27
CA ASP A 102 -7.24 -23.05 0.88
C ASP A 102 -8.33 -23.50 -0.09
N PHE A 103 -8.88 -22.57 -0.88
CA PHE A 103 -9.84 -22.88 -1.93
C PHE A 103 -9.25 -23.85 -2.98
N ALA A 104 -8.01 -23.62 -3.40
CA ALA A 104 -7.31 -24.51 -4.33
C ALA A 104 -7.08 -25.91 -3.72
N GLY A 105 -6.70 -25.98 -2.44
CA GLY A 105 -6.53 -27.23 -1.71
C GLY A 105 -7.83 -28.03 -1.50
N ASP A 106 -8.95 -27.34 -1.28
CA ASP A 106 -10.27 -27.95 -1.14
C ASP A 106 -10.84 -28.42 -2.49
N SER A 107 -10.66 -27.63 -3.54
CA SER A 107 -11.12 -27.99 -4.90
C SER A 107 -10.40 -29.24 -5.42
N ALA A 108 -9.11 -29.41 -5.11
CA ALA A 108 -8.36 -30.62 -5.44
C ALA A 108 -8.86 -31.87 -4.69
N LYS A 109 -9.52 -31.70 -3.54
CA LYS A 109 -10.14 -32.80 -2.78
C LYS A 109 -11.57 -33.10 -3.24
N ARG A 110 -12.30 -32.10 -3.75
CA ARG A 110 -13.69 -32.23 -4.22
C ARG A 110 -13.85 -32.73 -5.66
N THR A 111 -12.77 -33.11 -6.35
CA THR A 111 -12.86 -33.76 -7.67
C THR A 111 -13.50 -35.17 -7.61
N MET A 112 -14.00 -35.59 -6.45
CA MET A 112 -14.95 -36.68 -6.31
C MET A 112 -16.27 -36.09 -5.77
N ASP A 113 -17.26 -35.82 -6.62
CA ASP A 113 -18.69 -35.96 -6.24
C ASP A 113 -19.58 -35.94 -7.49
N THR A 114 -20.24 -37.04 -7.84
CA THR A 114 -21.52 -37.59 -7.33
C THR A 114 -22.74 -36.85 -7.93
N PRO A 115 -23.47 -37.44 -8.91
CA PRO A 115 -24.59 -36.79 -9.57
C PRO A 115 -25.82 -36.61 -8.66
N GLY A 116 -26.43 -35.42 -8.65
CA GLY A 116 -27.78 -35.19 -8.12
C GLY A 116 -27.95 -34.12 -7.03
N VAL A 117 -26.89 -33.40 -6.64
CA VAL A 117 -26.94 -32.32 -5.63
C VAL A 117 -27.09 -30.96 -6.32
N GLU A 118 -27.77 -30.02 -5.67
CA GLU A 118 -27.91 -28.61 -6.09
C GLU A 118 -26.60 -28.03 -6.62
N ALA A 119 -26.71 -27.14 -7.62
CA ALA A 119 -25.56 -26.51 -8.23
C ALA A 119 -24.64 -25.94 -7.13
N PRO A 120 -23.35 -26.32 -7.11
CA PRO A 120 -22.45 -25.85 -6.06
C PRO A 120 -22.44 -24.31 -6.03
N PRO A 121 -22.32 -23.69 -4.84
CA PRO A 121 -22.19 -22.24 -4.73
C PRO A 121 -21.07 -21.73 -5.64
N SER A 122 -21.22 -20.50 -6.14
CA SER A 122 -20.23 -19.94 -7.06
C SER A 122 -18.83 -19.92 -6.42
N ARG A 123 -17.78 -19.91 -7.26
CA ARG A 123 -16.40 -19.77 -6.78
C ARG A 123 -16.26 -18.57 -5.84
N ASP A 124 -16.88 -17.45 -6.20
CA ASP A 124 -16.78 -16.20 -5.45
C ASP A 124 -17.49 -16.31 -4.09
N ASP A 125 -18.65 -16.97 -4.03
CA ASP A 125 -19.34 -17.23 -2.75
C ASP A 125 -18.53 -18.16 -1.82
N GLN A 126 -17.83 -19.14 -2.39
CA GLN A 126 -16.98 -20.04 -1.62
C GLN A 126 -15.74 -19.34 -1.10
N LEU A 127 -15.08 -18.52 -1.94
CA LEU A 127 -13.93 -17.70 -1.54
C LEU A 127 -14.31 -16.72 -0.44
N LYS A 128 -15.41 -15.98 -0.63
CA LYS A 128 -15.89 -15.02 0.36
C LYS A 128 -16.11 -15.66 1.74
N LYS A 129 -16.69 -16.87 1.79
CA LYS A 129 -16.86 -17.60 3.06
C LYS A 129 -15.52 -17.93 3.74
N ILE A 130 -14.48 -18.23 2.96
CA ILE A 130 -13.14 -18.49 3.50
C ILE A 130 -12.50 -17.18 3.97
N GLU A 131 -12.63 -16.11 3.20
CA GLU A 131 -12.16 -14.77 3.57
C GLU A 131 -12.82 -14.27 4.86
N ASP A 132 -14.15 -14.36 4.98
CA ASP A 132 -14.91 -13.96 6.17
C ASP A 132 -14.41 -14.70 7.43
N ARG A 133 -14.04 -15.98 7.29
CA ARG A 133 -13.45 -16.75 8.39
C ARG A 133 -12.07 -16.23 8.79
N TYR A 134 -11.24 -15.84 7.83
CA TYR A 134 -9.93 -15.26 8.10
C TYR A 134 -10.03 -13.86 8.69
N TRP A 135 -10.95 -13.02 8.21
CA TRP A 135 -11.24 -11.72 8.82
C TRP A 135 -11.65 -11.86 10.28
N ALA A 136 -12.63 -12.71 10.58
CA ALA A 136 -13.07 -12.95 11.96
C ALA A 136 -11.93 -13.46 12.87
N GLU A 137 -10.99 -14.22 12.32
CA GLU A 137 -9.82 -14.70 13.05
C GLU A 137 -8.83 -13.57 13.35
N PHE A 138 -8.47 -12.78 12.34
CA PHE A 138 -7.47 -11.72 12.48
C PHE A 138 -7.98 -10.51 13.26
N GLU A 139 -9.26 -10.15 13.11
CA GLU A 139 -9.89 -9.10 13.93
C GLU A 139 -9.84 -9.44 15.43
N LYS A 140 -9.97 -10.73 15.76
CA LYS A 140 -10.02 -11.19 17.15
C LYS A 140 -8.65 -11.49 17.74
N ASN A 141 -7.77 -12.13 16.97
CA ASN A 141 -6.54 -12.73 17.48
C ASN A 141 -5.28 -12.14 16.86
N ASP A 142 -5.39 -11.22 15.90
CA ASP A 142 -4.25 -10.68 15.16
C ASP A 142 -3.38 -11.84 14.62
N LEU A 143 -2.06 -11.72 14.66
CA LEU A 143 -1.12 -12.76 14.24
C LEU A 143 -0.92 -13.89 15.26
N ALA A 144 -1.62 -13.91 16.41
CA ALA A 144 -1.34 -14.87 17.48
C ALA A 144 -1.49 -16.34 17.06
N HIS A 145 -2.36 -16.63 16.10
CA HIS A 145 -2.55 -17.98 15.55
C HIS A 145 -1.95 -18.16 14.14
N VAL A 146 -1.17 -17.20 13.65
CA VAL A 146 -0.45 -17.33 12.39
C VAL A 146 0.87 -18.04 12.64
N VAL A 147 0.99 -19.26 12.13
CA VAL A 147 2.20 -20.07 12.25
C VAL A 147 2.84 -20.32 10.89
N VAL A 148 4.14 -20.07 10.80
CA VAL A 148 4.95 -20.43 9.63
C VAL A 148 5.64 -21.77 9.90
N LEU A 149 5.12 -22.83 9.28
CA LEU A 149 5.75 -24.15 9.35
C LEU A 149 6.97 -24.16 8.41
N ARG A 150 8.17 -24.29 8.96
CA ARG A 150 9.40 -24.46 8.16
C ARG A 150 9.48 -25.89 7.63
N GLY A 151 9.11 -26.08 6.36
CA GLY A 151 9.26 -27.36 5.66
C GLY A 151 10.69 -27.60 5.17
N GLY A 152 11.59 -28.08 6.05
CA GLY A 152 12.84 -28.75 5.67
C GLY A 152 14.16 -27.97 5.83
N ARG A 153 15.06 -28.54 6.66
CA ARG A 153 16.50 -28.26 6.90
C ARG A 153 16.92 -26.79 7.05
N GLY A 154 16.68 -26.25 8.24
CA GLY A 154 17.73 -25.60 9.02
C GLY A 154 18.15 -26.56 10.12
#